data_AF-A0A562CRI7-F1
#
_entry.id   AF-A0A562CRI7-F1
#
_cell.length_a   1.000
_cell.length_b   1.000
_cell.length_c   1.000
_cell.angle_alpha   90.00
_cell.angle_beta   90.00
_cell.angle_gamma   90.00
#
_symmetry.space_group_name_H-M   'P 1'
#
loop_
_entity.id
_entity.type
_entity.pdbx_description
1 polymer ?
#
loop_
_entity_poly.entity_id
_entity_poly.type
_entity_poly.pdbx_seq_one_letter_code
_entity_poly.pdbx_strand_id
1 'polypeptide(L)'
;MRFPMTVLRGVTLAPALLVSFVLTVVVCALLPPALGLVAFMAAGGVLVALALGQVQEPAVAALTRSRPATEAELRVMAPVLAELCGRGVDVGALFVRRIQRSSTPVAVAIGRRTVVVSPGLVEATYRGAVTGTEAAAALAHAVGRRRAIRPCLELAVLAATTPWGLMVTTFRGVGRAFAWLPFMRLAWTLRGVVGVICVVQSVVEDRAWAGLLGGAVIAVTYLVPAAGRRIELQTEAEADQFVLSLGLGPVLAGLLRRYGHPMTLERMQRLETAVEQPQRPRLRLVHG
;
A
#
# COMPACT_ATOMS: atom_id res chain seq x y z
N MET A 1 6.77 17.20 -14.85
CA MET A 1 7.51 15.96 -15.18
C MET A 1 6.85 14.78 -14.50
N ARG A 2 6.44 13.74 -15.26
CA ARG A 2 5.89 12.49 -14.67
C ARG A 2 7.09 11.60 -14.32
N PHE A 3 7.34 11.38 -13.03
CA PHE A 3 8.35 10.43 -12.60
C PHE A 3 7.84 9.01 -12.84
N PRO A 4 8.66 8.10 -13.40
CA PRO A 4 8.26 6.71 -13.58
C PRO A 4 8.09 6.03 -12.22
N MET A 5 7.05 5.20 -12.10
CA MET A 5 6.72 4.46 -10.87
C MET A 5 7.93 3.66 -10.33
N THR A 6 8.77 3.12 -11.23
CA THR A 6 10.00 2.39 -10.87
C THR A 6 10.99 3.24 -10.08
N VAL A 7 11.19 4.51 -10.46
CA VAL A 7 12.14 5.41 -9.76
C VAL A 7 11.59 5.79 -8.39
N LEU A 8 10.30 6.14 -8.31
CA LEU A 8 9.66 6.44 -7.03
C LEU A 8 9.73 5.25 -6.06
N ARG A 9 9.55 4.03 -6.59
CA ARG A 9 9.70 2.79 -5.82
C ARG A 9 11.13 2.55 -5.38
N GLY A 10 12.11 2.76 -6.26
CA GLY A 10 13.53 2.65 -5.89
C GLY A 10 13.87 3.58 -4.73
N VAL A 11 13.46 4.84 -4.81
CA VAL A 11 13.70 5.84 -3.75
C VAL A 11 13.03 5.45 -2.44
N THR A 12 11.82 4.89 -2.46
CA THR A 12 11.07 4.54 -1.24
C THR A 12 11.47 3.19 -0.63
N LEU A 13 11.74 2.17 -1.45
CA LEU A 13 12.00 0.80 -1.00
C LEU A 13 13.47 0.55 -0.71
N ALA A 14 14.41 1.13 -1.47
CA ALA A 14 15.83 0.82 -1.31
C ALA A 14 16.37 1.12 0.09
N PRO A 15 16.06 2.28 0.72
CA PRO A 15 16.50 2.55 2.09
C PRO A 15 15.90 1.57 3.10
N ALA A 16 14.62 1.22 2.95
CA ALA A 16 13.94 0.28 3.84
C ALA A 16 14.53 -1.14 3.74
N LEU A 17 14.83 -1.59 2.53
CA LEU A 17 15.47 -2.89 2.29
C LEU A 17 16.91 -2.92 2.82
N LEU A 18 17.70 -1.87 2.57
CA LEU A 18 19.06 -1.75 3.06
C LEU A 18 19.10 -1.81 4.59
N VAL A 19 18.29 -0.98 5.26
CA VAL A 19 18.26 -0.94 6.73
C VAL A 19 17.75 -2.26 7.29
N SER A 20 16.72 -2.86 6.68
CA SER A 20 16.23 -4.15 7.15
C SER A 20 17.27 -5.27 6.99
N PHE A 21 18.02 -5.28 5.88
CA PHE A 21 19.11 -6.21 5.68
C PHE A 21 20.19 -6.06 6.76
N VAL A 22 20.64 -4.82 7.02
CA VAL A 22 21.62 -4.54 8.08
C VAL A 22 21.09 -4.97 9.44
N LEU A 23 19.83 -4.67 9.77
CA LEU A 23 19.19 -5.11 11.02
C LEU A 23 19.15 -6.63 11.13
N THR A 24 18.80 -7.34 10.07
CA THR A 24 18.80 -8.81 10.06
C THR A 24 20.19 -9.36 10.30
N VAL A 25 21.22 -8.81 9.63
CA VAL A 25 22.61 -9.22 9.84
C VAL A 25 23.04 -8.99 11.29
N VAL A 26 22.74 -7.81 11.86
CA VAL A 26 23.07 -7.49 13.27
C VAL A 26 22.37 -8.45 14.24
N VAL A 27 21.09 -8.74 14.04
CA VAL A 27 20.34 -9.67 14.90
C VAL A 27 20.90 -11.09 14.77
N CYS A 28 21.22 -11.54 13.56
CA CYS A 28 21.86 -12.84 13.34
C CYS A 28 23.26 -12.93 13.98
N ALA A 29 24.02 -11.83 13.99
CA ALA A 29 25.35 -11.78 14.60
C ALA A 29 25.32 -11.81 16.14
N LEU A 30 24.19 -11.44 16.76
CA LEU A 30 24.01 -11.53 18.22
C LEU A 30 23.70 -12.95 18.71
N LEU A 31 23.36 -13.87 17.82
CA LEU A 31 23.10 -15.28 18.13
C LEU A 31 24.42 -16.08 18.15
N PRO A 32 24.48 -17.22 18.85
CA PRO A 32 25.58 -18.17 18.73
C PRO A 32 25.85 -18.52 17.25
N PRO A 33 27.11 -18.69 16.80
CA PRO A 33 27.45 -18.72 15.37
C PRO A 33 26.66 -19.72 14.53
N ALA A 34 26.43 -20.93 15.05
CA ALA A 34 25.64 -21.95 14.38
C ALA A 34 24.16 -21.53 14.23
N LEU A 35 23.58 -20.94 15.27
CA LEU A 35 22.19 -20.45 15.26
C LEU A 35 22.03 -19.21 14.38
N GLY A 36 23.01 -18.30 14.38
CA GLY A 36 23.03 -17.12 13.53
C GLY A 36 23.04 -17.46 12.05
N LEU A 37 23.89 -18.43 11.64
CA LEU A 37 23.94 -18.91 10.26
C LEU A 37 22.63 -19.60 9.86
N VAL A 38 22.10 -20.48 10.70
CA VAL A 38 20.82 -21.16 10.44
C VAL A 38 19.68 -20.14 10.31
N ALA A 39 19.61 -19.14 11.20
CA ALA A 39 18.59 -18.10 11.15
C ALA A 39 18.72 -17.23 9.87
N PHE A 40 19.94 -16.87 9.46
CA PHE A 40 20.17 -16.10 8.24
C PHE A 40 19.78 -16.89 6.99
N MET A 41 20.18 -18.16 6.91
CA MET A 41 19.82 -19.06 5.82
C MET A 41 18.31 -19.30 5.77
N ALA A 42 17.66 -19.46 6.92
CA ALA A 42 16.21 -19.59 7.00
C ALA A 42 15.49 -18.32 6.52
N ALA A 43 15.94 -17.14 6.95
CA ALA A 43 15.37 -15.86 6.50
C ALA A 43 15.54 -15.67 4.98
N GLY A 44 16.72 -15.97 4.44
CA GLY A 44 16.98 -15.96 2.99
C GLY A 44 16.11 -16.97 2.24
N GLY A 45 16.00 -18.19 2.77
CA GLY A 45 15.16 -19.25 2.22
C GLY A 45 13.68 -18.87 2.17
N VAL A 46 13.15 -18.22 3.23
CA VAL A 46 11.78 -17.69 3.25
C VAL A 46 11.60 -16.62 2.18
N LEU A 47 12.54 -15.69 2.02
CA LEU A 47 12.46 -14.67 0.97
C LEU A 47 12.47 -15.28 -0.43
N VAL A 48 13.31 -16.29 -0.67
CA VAL A 48 13.36 -17.03 -1.95
C VAL A 48 12.06 -17.80 -2.19
N ALA A 49 11.53 -18.50 -1.19
CA ALA A 49 10.26 -19.22 -1.29
C ALA A 49 9.08 -18.27 -1.58
N LEU A 50 9.06 -17.09 -0.95
CA LEU A 50 8.10 -16.03 -1.24
C LEU A 50 8.26 -15.49 -2.66
N ALA A 51 9.51 -15.35 -3.12
CA ALA A 51 9.79 -14.89 -4.47
C ALA A 51 9.36 -15.89 -5.56
N LEU A 52 9.50 -17.18 -5.27
CA LEU A 52 9.02 -18.29 -6.11
C LEU A 52 7.51 -18.52 -5.99
N GLY A 53 6.83 -17.84 -5.05
CA GLY A 53 5.39 -17.93 -4.87
C GLY A 53 4.89 -19.21 -4.18
N GLN A 54 5.77 -19.98 -3.55
CA GLN A 54 5.45 -21.29 -2.97
C GLN A 54 4.65 -21.21 -1.65
N VAL A 55 4.74 -20.09 -0.94
CA VAL A 55 4.14 -19.91 0.41
C VAL A 55 3.22 -18.68 0.49
N GLN A 56 2.53 -18.34 -0.61
CA GLN A 56 1.75 -17.09 -0.70
C GLN A 56 0.61 -17.01 0.32
N GLU A 57 -0.21 -18.05 0.47
CA GLU A 57 -1.35 -18.06 1.39
C GLU A 57 -0.97 -17.96 2.88
N PRO A 58 -0.06 -18.79 3.42
CA PRO A 58 0.35 -18.66 4.82
C PRO A 58 1.08 -17.33 5.06
N ALA A 59 1.84 -16.83 4.08
CA ALA A 59 2.51 -15.54 4.20
C ALA A 59 1.53 -14.37 4.19
N VAL A 60 0.50 -14.40 3.35
CA VAL A 60 -0.59 -13.41 3.40
C VAL A 60 -1.25 -13.44 4.77
N ALA A 61 -1.63 -14.62 5.26
CA ALA A 61 -2.24 -14.77 6.58
C ALA A 61 -1.36 -14.21 7.71
N ALA A 62 -0.08 -14.56 7.73
CA ALA A 62 0.86 -14.12 8.76
C ALA A 62 1.18 -12.61 8.67
N LEU A 63 1.62 -12.13 7.50
CA LEU A 63 2.09 -10.76 7.31
C LEU A 63 0.96 -9.73 7.40
N THR A 64 -0.25 -10.10 6.95
CA THR A 64 -1.42 -9.20 7.02
C THR A 64 -2.30 -9.43 8.24
N ARG A 65 -1.95 -10.40 9.10
CA ARG A 65 -2.76 -10.88 10.23
C ARG A 65 -4.20 -11.15 9.79
N SER A 66 -4.34 -11.90 8.72
CA SER A 66 -5.63 -12.31 8.15
C SER A 66 -5.85 -13.81 8.31
N ARG A 67 -7.05 -14.26 8.00
CA ARG A 67 -7.42 -15.67 7.90
C ARG A 67 -8.18 -15.88 6.60
N PRO A 68 -8.20 -17.11 6.05
CA PRO A 68 -9.15 -17.46 5.01
C PRO A 68 -10.57 -17.08 5.45
N ALA A 69 -11.38 -16.60 4.51
CA ALA A 69 -12.79 -16.35 4.77
C ALA A 69 -13.48 -17.63 5.25
N THR A 70 -14.35 -17.52 6.26
CA THR A 70 -15.19 -18.67 6.64
C THR A 70 -16.21 -18.93 5.54
N GLU A 71 -16.81 -20.12 5.51
CA GLU A 71 -17.87 -20.42 4.54
C GLU A 71 -19.01 -19.41 4.56
N ALA A 72 -19.40 -18.93 5.76
CA ALA A 72 -20.45 -17.93 5.89
C ALA A 72 -20.06 -16.60 5.23
N GLU A 73 -18.84 -16.12 5.48
CA GLU A 73 -18.32 -14.89 4.86
C GLU A 73 -18.17 -15.05 3.35
N LEU A 74 -17.74 -16.23 2.89
CA LEU A 74 -17.62 -16.56 1.48
C LEU A 74 -19.00 -16.55 0.80
N ARG A 75 -20.05 -17.08 1.44
CA ARG A 75 -21.43 -17.04 0.91
C ARG A 75 -21.94 -15.61 0.79
N VAL A 76 -21.66 -14.74 1.77
CA VAL A 76 -22.02 -13.32 1.70
C VAL A 76 -21.28 -12.61 0.57
N MET A 77 -20.02 -12.97 0.33
CA MET A 77 -19.18 -12.32 -0.67
C MET A 77 -19.25 -12.94 -2.07
N ALA A 78 -19.76 -14.15 -2.20
CA ALA A 78 -19.94 -14.85 -3.48
C ALA A 78 -20.62 -13.99 -4.57
N PRO A 79 -21.75 -13.31 -4.32
CA PRO A 79 -22.37 -12.46 -5.34
C PRO A 79 -21.46 -11.30 -5.77
N VAL A 80 -20.71 -10.71 -4.83
CA VAL A 80 -19.76 -9.62 -5.11
C VAL A 80 -18.59 -10.11 -5.98
N LEU A 81 -18.07 -11.30 -5.67
CA LEU A 81 -17.00 -11.94 -6.46
C LEU A 81 -17.49 -12.34 -7.86
N ALA A 82 -18.73 -12.83 -7.97
CA ALA A 82 -19.35 -13.15 -9.25
C ALA A 82 -19.55 -11.90 -10.12
N GLU A 83 -19.97 -10.79 -9.51
CA GLU A 83 -20.13 -9.50 -10.18
C GLU A 83 -18.81 -8.95 -10.71
N LEU A 84 -17.72 -9.10 -9.93
CA LEU A 84 -16.37 -8.74 -10.36
C LEU A 84 -15.87 -9.65 -11.49
N CYS A 85 -16.11 -10.96 -11.38
CA CYS A 85 -15.76 -11.93 -12.40
C CYS A 85 -16.47 -11.62 -13.73
N GLY A 86 -17.77 -11.28 -13.67
CA GLY A 86 -18.56 -10.84 -14.83
C GLY A 86 -18.03 -9.57 -15.50
N ARG A 87 -17.23 -8.77 -14.79
CA ARG A 87 -16.54 -7.58 -15.34
C ARG A 87 -15.06 -7.84 -15.66
N GLY A 88 -14.62 -9.10 -15.71
CA GLY A 88 -13.25 -9.48 -16.07
C GLY A 88 -12.23 -9.33 -14.95
N VAL A 89 -12.66 -9.24 -13.70
CA VAL A 89 -11.79 -9.21 -12.51
C VAL A 89 -11.90 -10.53 -11.75
N ASP A 90 -10.89 -11.37 -11.92
CA ASP A 90 -10.83 -12.69 -11.31
C ASP A 90 -10.13 -12.66 -9.95
N VAL A 91 -10.87 -13.02 -8.89
CA VAL A 91 -10.40 -13.15 -7.51
C VAL A 91 -10.50 -14.62 -7.11
N GLY A 92 -9.36 -15.26 -6.94
CA GLY A 92 -9.23 -16.69 -6.63
C GLY A 92 -9.23 -17.00 -5.13
N ALA A 93 -8.79 -16.07 -4.28
CA ALA A 93 -8.75 -16.29 -2.83
C ALA A 93 -9.18 -15.05 -2.05
N LEU A 94 -10.06 -15.25 -1.05
CA LEU A 94 -10.56 -14.21 -0.16
C LEU A 94 -10.09 -14.45 1.27
N PHE A 95 -9.44 -13.43 1.84
CA PHE A 95 -8.99 -13.42 3.23
C PHE A 95 -9.68 -12.30 4.00
N VAL A 96 -9.98 -12.55 5.27
CA VAL A 96 -10.57 -11.57 6.19
C VAL A 96 -9.54 -11.21 7.25
N ARG A 97 -9.34 -9.91 7.49
CA ARG A 97 -8.42 -9.44 8.55
C ARG A 97 -8.94 -9.83 9.92
N ARG A 98 -8.03 -10.28 10.81
CA ARG A 98 -8.38 -10.61 12.19
C ARG A 98 -8.52 -9.38 13.09
N ILE A 99 -7.81 -8.31 12.76
CA ILE A 99 -7.77 -7.07 13.55
C ILE A 99 -8.16 -5.90 12.64
N GLN A 100 -9.17 -5.15 13.06
CA GLN A 100 -9.56 -3.89 12.43
C GLN A 100 -9.10 -2.72 13.29
N ARG A 101 -8.38 -1.78 12.68
CA ARG A 101 -8.00 -0.49 13.27
C ARG A 101 -8.68 0.62 12.46
N SER A 102 -8.78 1.82 13.02
CA SER A 102 -9.36 2.99 12.35
C SER A 102 -8.68 3.32 11.00
N SER A 103 -7.41 2.96 10.85
CA SER A 103 -6.63 3.16 9.61
C SER A 103 -6.56 1.92 8.71
N THR A 104 -7.32 0.85 9.01
CA THR A 104 -7.26 -0.38 8.22
C THR A 104 -8.06 -0.19 6.93
N PRO A 105 -7.44 -0.38 5.75
CA PRO A 105 -8.15 -0.28 4.48
C PRO A 105 -9.25 -1.34 4.38
N VAL A 106 -10.37 -0.95 3.76
CA VAL A 106 -11.59 -1.77 3.62
C VAL A 106 -11.30 -3.02 2.78
N ALA A 107 -10.52 -2.89 1.72
CA ALA A 107 -10.04 -3.99 0.89
C ALA A 107 -8.60 -3.73 0.41
N VAL A 108 -7.80 -4.78 0.28
CA VAL A 108 -6.45 -4.75 -0.28
C VAL A 108 -6.27 -5.97 -1.17
N ALA A 109 -5.90 -5.77 -2.43
CA ALA A 109 -5.50 -6.87 -3.29
C ALA A 109 -4.01 -7.18 -3.10
N ILE A 110 -3.66 -8.45 -2.93
CA ILE A 110 -2.29 -8.94 -2.73
C ILE A 110 -2.06 -10.09 -3.69
N GLY A 111 -0.92 -10.12 -4.39
CA GLY A 111 -0.67 -11.18 -5.37
C GLY A 111 -1.71 -11.20 -6.50
N ARG A 112 -1.63 -12.17 -7.40
CA ARG A 112 -2.34 -12.07 -8.69
C ARG A 112 -3.87 -12.14 -8.56
N ARG A 113 -4.37 -12.91 -7.59
CA ARG A 113 -5.78 -13.27 -7.46
C ARG A 113 -6.27 -13.30 -6.01
N THR A 114 -5.53 -12.70 -5.06
CA THR A 114 -5.90 -12.72 -3.64
C THR A 114 -6.36 -11.34 -3.18
N VAL A 115 -7.47 -11.30 -2.44
CA VAL A 115 -7.99 -10.07 -1.85
C VAL A 115 -8.17 -10.26 -0.36
N VAL A 116 -7.70 -9.29 0.42
CA VAL A 116 -7.86 -9.21 1.86
C VAL A 116 -8.88 -8.12 2.17
N VAL A 117 -10.01 -8.49 2.78
CA VAL A 117 -11.07 -7.57 3.18
C VAL A 117 -11.10 -7.35 4.69
N SER A 118 -11.63 -6.22 5.12
CA SER A 118 -11.94 -5.97 6.53
C SER A 118 -13.20 -6.74 6.95
N PRO A 119 -13.29 -7.19 8.21
CA PRO A 119 -14.51 -7.83 8.71
C PRO A 119 -15.71 -6.89 8.62
N GLY A 120 -15.50 -5.58 8.85
CA GLY A 120 -16.55 -4.58 8.71
C GLY A 120 -17.14 -4.46 7.31
N LEU A 121 -16.39 -4.73 6.23
CA LEU A 121 -16.97 -4.77 4.87
C LEU A 121 -17.93 -5.94 4.71
N VAL A 122 -17.53 -7.13 5.21
CA VAL A 122 -18.35 -8.34 5.12
C VAL A 122 -19.62 -8.17 5.95
N GLU A 123 -19.50 -7.65 7.17
CA GLU A 123 -20.64 -7.36 8.05
C GLU A 123 -21.56 -6.29 7.47
N ALA A 124 -21.01 -5.22 6.90
CA ALA A 124 -21.81 -4.18 6.25
C ALA A 124 -22.54 -4.69 5.01
N THR A 125 -21.93 -5.61 4.25
CA THR A 125 -22.58 -6.25 3.10
C THR A 125 -23.68 -7.19 3.55
N TYR A 126 -23.42 -8.01 4.58
CA TYR A 126 -24.41 -8.91 5.18
C TYR A 126 -25.64 -8.16 5.71
N ARG A 127 -25.42 -7.02 6.39
CA ARG A 127 -26.50 -6.17 6.93
C ARG A 127 -27.19 -5.30 5.87
N GLY A 128 -26.77 -5.37 4.60
CA GLY A 128 -27.28 -4.52 3.53
C GLY A 128 -26.94 -3.03 3.69
N ALA A 129 -26.02 -2.68 4.60
CA ALA A 129 -25.52 -1.32 4.74
C ALA A 129 -24.67 -0.92 3.51
N VAL A 130 -23.95 -1.89 2.93
CA VAL A 130 -23.21 -1.77 1.67
C VAL A 130 -23.82 -2.76 0.67
N THR A 131 -24.18 -2.27 -0.51
CA THR A 131 -24.72 -3.10 -1.59
C THR A 131 -23.62 -3.98 -2.22
N GLY A 132 -24.00 -5.08 -2.86
CA GLY A 132 -23.03 -5.95 -3.54
C GLY A 132 -22.20 -5.21 -4.60
N THR A 133 -22.84 -4.29 -5.33
CA THR A 133 -22.20 -3.40 -6.32
C THR A 133 -21.21 -2.42 -5.67
N GLU A 134 -21.53 -1.88 -4.49
CA GLU A 134 -20.63 -0.99 -3.75
C GLU A 134 -19.42 -1.76 -3.21
N ALA A 135 -19.64 -2.96 -2.68
CA ALA A 135 -18.56 -3.85 -2.27
C ALA A 135 -17.68 -4.24 -3.47
N ALA A 136 -18.28 -4.52 -4.63
CA ALA A 136 -17.57 -4.80 -5.88
C ALA A 136 -16.74 -3.58 -6.31
N ALA A 137 -17.28 -2.36 -6.23
CA ALA A 137 -16.56 -1.14 -6.52
C ALA A 137 -15.34 -0.94 -5.59
N ALA A 138 -15.48 -1.22 -4.29
CA ALA A 138 -14.39 -1.16 -3.33
C ALA A 138 -13.29 -2.20 -3.60
N LEU A 139 -13.67 -3.44 -3.93
CA LEU A 139 -12.73 -4.49 -4.31
C LEU A 139 -12.04 -4.19 -5.65
N ALA A 140 -12.78 -3.70 -6.64
CA ALA A 140 -12.24 -3.26 -7.91
C ALA A 140 -11.21 -2.14 -7.72
N HIS A 141 -11.50 -1.16 -6.86
CA HIS A 141 -10.56 -0.11 -6.51
C HIS A 141 -9.28 -0.70 -5.88
N ALA A 142 -9.40 -1.63 -4.94
CA ALA A 142 -8.26 -2.31 -4.34
C ALA A 142 -7.40 -3.09 -5.37
N VAL A 143 -8.05 -3.76 -6.33
CA VAL A 143 -7.36 -4.44 -7.45
C VAL A 143 -6.69 -3.43 -8.37
N GLY A 144 -7.34 -2.31 -8.68
CA GLY A 144 -6.79 -1.21 -9.48
C GLY A 144 -5.54 -0.62 -8.84
N ARG A 145 -5.58 -0.33 -7.53
CA ARG A 145 -4.41 0.15 -6.77
C ARG A 145 -3.24 -0.83 -6.87
N ARG A 146 -3.50 -2.12 -6.73
CA ARG A 146 -2.46 -3.15 -6.87
C ARG A 146 -1.88 -3.19 -8.30
N ARG A 147 -2.74 -3.15 -9.33
CA ARG A 147 -2.32 -3.12 -10.74
C ARG A 147 -1.45 -1.90 -11.05
N ALA A 148 -1.75 -0.75 -10.45
CA ALA A 148 -0.99 0.49 -10.61
C ALA A 148 0.42 0.42 -10.00
N ILE A 149 0.52 -0.12 -8.78
CA ILE A 149 1.81 -0.26 -8.08
C ILE A 149 2.75 -1.26 -8.80
N ARG A 150 2.18 -2.21 -9.57
CA ARG A 150 2.87 -3.37 -10.17
C ARG A 150 3.97 -3.97 -9.27
N PRO A 151 3.64 -4.34 -8.04
CA PRO A 151 4.66 -4.70 -7.09
C PRO A 151 5.24 -6.08 -7.43
N CYS A 152 6.47 -6.07 -7.94
CA CYS A 152 7.31 -7.26 -8.02
C CYS A 152 7.58 -7.74 -6.58
N LEU A 153 7.28 -9.01 -6.29
CA LEU A 153 7.60 -9.67 -5.02
C LEU A 153 6.96 -9.02 -3.78
N GLU A 154 5.69 -8.57 -3.83
CA GLU A 154 4.99 -7.91 -2.70
C GLU A 154 5.26 -8.54 -1.33
N LEU A 155 5.09 -9.86 -1.26
CA LEU A 155 5.22 -10.60 -0.02
C LEU A 155 6.67 -10.68 0.45
N ALA A 156 7.63 -10.84 -0.48
CA ALA A 156 9.04 -10.85 -0.13
C ALA A 156 9.53 -9.46 0.27
N VAL A 157 9.05 -8.39 -0.38
CA VAL A 157 9.35 -7.01 0.02
C VAL A 157 8.72 -6.69 1.38
N LEU A 158 7.48 -7.12 1.62
CA LEU A 158 6.82 -6.94 2.91
C LEU A 158 7.54 -7.70 4.03
N ALA A 159 7.97 -8.94 3.78
CA ALA A 159 8.78 -9.71 4.72
C ALA A 159 10.19 -9.12 4.90
N ALA A 160 10.84 -8.70 3.81
CA ALA A 160 12.16 -8.09 3.88
C ALA A 160 12.13 -6.75 4.63
N THR A 161 11.03 -5.99 4.55
CA THR A 161 10.88 -4.70 5.24
C THR A 161 10.21 -4.80 6.61
N THR A 162 9.81 -5.99 7.09
CA THR A 162 9.23 -6.14 8.44
C THR A 162 10.14 -5.64 9.56
N PRO A 163 11.47 -5.90 9.57
CA PRO A 163 12.36 -5.38 10.62
C PRO A 163 12.35 -3.85 10.69
N TRP A 164 12.47 -3.18 9.54
CA TRP A 164 12.35 -1.72 9.46
C TRP A 164 10.97 -1.22 9.89
N GLY A 165 9.90 -1.88 9.46
CA GLY A 165 8.54 -1.53 9.86
C GLY A 165 8.36 -1.56 11.38
N LEU A 166 8.89 -2.60 12.04
CA LEU A 166 8.88 -2.72 13.50
C LEU A 166 9.62 -1.55 14.15
N MET A 167 10.84 -1.24 13.68
CA MET A 167 11.63 -0.10 14.14
C MET A 167 10.85 1.21 14.02
N VAL A 168 10.28 1.50 12.84
CA VAL A 168 9.48 2.72 12.60
C VAL A 168 8.26 2.78 13.50
N THR A 169 7.56 1.67 13.74
CA THR A 169 6.40 1.66 14.65
C THR A 169 6.79 1.99 16.08
N THR A 170 7.92 1.46 16.56
CA THR A 170 8.46 1.78 17.89
C THR A 170 8.84 3.26 17.99
N PHE A 171 9.59 3.78 17.01
CA PHE A 171 9.97 5.20 16.98
C PHE A 171 8.78 6.13 16.84
N ARG A 172 7.73 5.77 16.08
CA ARG A 172 6.50 6.56 16.01
C ARG A 172 5.73 6.56 17.33
N GLY A 173 5.77 5.46 18.09
CA GLY A 173 5.20 5.39 19.43
C GLY A 173 5.88 6.40 20.37
N VAL A 174 7.22 6.40 20.38
CA VAL A 174 8.01 7.37 21.14
C VAL A 174 7.75 8.79 20.63
N GLY A 175 7.79 9.01 19.32
CA GLY A 175 7.56 10.32 18.71
C GLY A 175 6.19 10.92 19.04
N ARG A 176 5.13 10.10 19.14
CA ARG A 176 3.80 10.56 19.58
C ARG A 176 3.78 10.96 21.05
N ALA A 177 4.49 10.24 21.91
CA ALA A 177 4.62 10.60 23.32
C ALA A 177 5.32 11.96 23.50
N PHE A 178 6.25 12.30 22.60
CA PHE A 178 6.97 13.57 22.61
C PHE A 178 6.40 14.65 21.67
N ALA A 179 5.33 14.35 20.91
CA ALA A 179 4.78 15.27 19.91
C ALA A 179 4.10 16.51 20.49
N TRP A 180 3.79 16.52 21.79
CA TRP A 180 3.20 17.66 22.48
C TRP A 180 4.21 18.77 22.81
N LEU A 181 5.52 18.50 22.71
CA LEU A 181 6.55 19.49 23.00
C LEU A 181 6.75 20.46 21.81
N PRO A 182 6.65 21.78 22.02
CA PRO A 182 6.81 22.77 20.94
C PRO A 182 8.21 22.75 20.31
N PHE A 183 9.21 22.23 21.05
CA PHE A 183 10.59 22.07 20.59
C PHE A 183 10.74 21.10 19.40
N MET A 184 9.82 20.14 19.25
CA MET A 184 9.96 19.10 18.22
C MET A 184 9.85 19.67 16.80
N ARG A 185 9.03 20.72 16.62
CA ARG A 185 8.87 21.41 15.34
C ARG A 185 10.12 22.23 14.98
N LEU A 186 10.78 22.81 15.98
CA LEU A 186 12.06 23.52 15.84
C LEU A 186 13.20 22.54 15.56
N ALA A 187 13.28 21.41 16.27
CA ALA A 187 14.27 20.37 16.02
C ALA A 187 14.17 19.78 14.60
N TRP A 188 12.94 19.65 14.08
CA TRP A 188 12.73 19.17 12.71
C TRP A 188 13.16 20.23 11.67
N THR A 189 12.90 21.51 11.89
CA THR A 189 13.41 22.56 10.99
C THR A 189 14.94 22.66 11.05
N LEU A 190 15.55 22.47 12.23
CA LEU A 190 17.00 22.46 12.40
C LEU A 190 17.68 21.28 11.71
N ARG A 191 17.04 20.11 11.57
CA ARG A 191 17.67 18.93 10.96
C ARG A 191 18.14 19.17 9.52
N GLY A 192 17.42 20.00 8.76
CA GLY A 192 17.86 20.42 7.43
C GLY A 192 19.11 21.30 7.49
N VAL A 193 19.10 22.29 8.39
CA VAL A 193 20.21 23.24 8.60
C VAL A 193 21.46 22.53 9.10
N VAL A 194 21.35 21.69 10.14
CA VAL A 194 22.43 20.85 10.67
C VAL A 194 22.99 19.93 9.59
N GLY A 195 22.12 19.40 8.72
CA GLY A 195 22.56 18.61 7.57
C GLY A 195 23.44 19.36 6.59
N VAL A 196 23.04 20.57 6.22
CA VAL A 196 23.83 21.43 5.35
C VAL A 196 25.16 21.80 6.02
N ILE A 197 25.13 22.14 7.31
CA ILE A 197 26.33 22.46 8.09
C ILE A 197 27.29 21.27 8.13
N CYS A 198 26.81 20.05 8.42
CA CYS A 198 27.65 18.85 8.42
C CYS A 198 28.31 18.59 7.07
N VAL A 199 27.58 18.82 5.96
CA VAL A 199 28.15 18.68 4.60
C VAL A 199 29.27 19.70 4.37
N VAL A 200 29.01 20.97 4.69
CA VAL A 200 29.98 22.05 4.51
C VAL A 200 31.21 21.85 5.40
N GLN A 201 31.03 21.54 6.67
CA GLN A 201 32.14 21.28 7.61
C GLN A 201 32.99 20.10 7.17
N SER A 202 32.37 19.02 6.70
CA SER A 202 33.11 17.84 6.22
C SER A 202 33.94 18.13 4.97
N VAL A 203 33.53 19.07 4.11
CA VAL A 203 34.32 19.51 2.96
C VAL A 203 35.50 20.39 3.40
N VAL A 204 35.29 21.23 4.42
CA VAL A 204 36.36 22.07 5.00
C VAL A 204 37.41 21.22 5.75
N GLU A 205 37.00 20.11 6.37
CA GLU A 205 37.88 19.19 7.10
C GLU A 205 38.56 18.12 6.22
N ASP A 206 38.47 18.23 4.89
CA ASP A 206 39.00 17.28 3.90
C ASP A 206 38.43 15.84 4.03
N ARG A 207 37.27 15.73 4.69
CA ARG A 207 36.48 14.49 4.87
C ARG A 207 35.24 14.51 3.98
N ALA A 208 35.41 14.92 2.72
CA ALA A 208 34.32 15.13 1.77
C ALA A 208 33.37 13.91 1.66
N TRP A 209 33.91 12.69 1.78
CA TRP A 209 33.14 11.45 1.78
C TRP A 209 32.12 11.36 2.93
N ALA A 210 32.50 11.75 4.15
CA ALA A 210 31.61 11.72 5.31
C ALA A 210 30.48 12.77 5.17
N GLY A 211 30.81 13.95 4.63
CA GLY A 211 29.84 14.99 4.31
C GLY A 211 28.83 14.55 3.28
N LEU A 212 29.30 13.94 2.18
CA LEU A 212 28.44 13.39 1.13
C LEU A 212 27.48 12.32 1.68
N LEU A 213 27.96 11.40 2.51
CA LEU A 213 27.12 10.39 3.15
C LEU A 213 26.06 11.02 4.06
N GLY A 214 26.45 11.97 4.93
CA GLY A 214 25.52 12.68 5.81
C GLY A 214 24.45 13.46 5.05
N GLY A 215 24.86 14.19 4.00
CA GLY A 215 23.97 14.92 3.11
C GLY A 215 22.99 14.00 2.37
N ALA A 216 23.47 12.85 1.87
CA ALA A 216 22.64 11.85 1.21
C ALA A 216 21.56 11.28 2.15
N VAL A 217 21.91 10.93 3.39
CA VAL A 217 20.95 10.43 4.39
C VAL A 217 19.84 11.46 4.66
N ILE A 218 20.21 12.74 4.75
CA ILE A 218 19.25 13.83 5.00
C ILE A 218 18.36 14.04 3.78
N ALA A 219 18.93 14.06 2.58
CA ALA A 219 18.16 14.14 1.34
C ALA A 219 17.15 12.98 1.23
N VAL A 220 17.56 11.75 1.52
CA VAL A 220 16.69 10.55 1.54
C VAL A 220 15.53 10.70 2.53
N THR A 221 15.77 11.33 3.69
CA THR A 221 14.73 11.56 4.71
C THR A 221 13.58 12.42 4.18
N TYR A 222 13.83 13.32 3.22
CA TYR A 222 12.80 14.14 2.57
C TYR A 222 12.25 13.52 1.28
N LEU A 223 13.13 12.87 0.50
CA LEU A 223 12.77 12.25 -0.77
C LEU A 223 11.82 11.07 -0.57
N VAL A 224 12.04 10.21 0.44
CA VAL A 224 11.19 9.04 0.70
C VAL A 224 9.73 9.44 0.98
N PRO A 225 9.42 10.37 1.93
CA PRO A 225 8.04 10.81 2.14
C PRO A 225 7.42 11.50 0.91
N ALA A 226 8.21 12.30 0.17
CA ALA A 226 7.72 12.98 -1.01
C ALA A 226 7.38 11.98 -2.13
N ALA A 227 8.25 11.00 -2.37
CA ALA A 227 8.02 9.92 -3.33
C ALA A 227 6.83 9.05 -2.90
N GLY A 228 6.69 8.74 -1.61
CA GLY A 228 5.55 8.00 -1.07
C GLY A 228 4.21 8.70 -1.34
N ARG A 229 4.13 10.02 -1.12
CA ARG A 229 2.93 10.81 -1.46
C ARG A 229 2.63 10.78 -2.97
N ARG A 230 3.66 10.83 -3.81
CA ARG A 230 3.50 10.75 -5.28
C ARG A 230 2.99 9.37 -5.71
N ILE A 231 3.51 8.29 -5.13
CA ILE A 231 3.04 6.93 -5.40
C ILE A 231 1.57 6.82 -5.02
N GLU A 232 1.16 7.29 -3.83
CA GLU A 232 -0.23 7.20 -3.39
C GLU A 232 -1.16 7.95 -4.36
N LEU A 233 -0.82 9.18 -4.74
CA LEU A 233 -1.61 9.97 -5.69
C LEU A 233 -1.72 9.32 -7.08
N GLN A 234 -0.62 8.76 -7.61
CA GLN A 234 -0.63 8.06 -8.90
C GLN A 234 -1.46 6.78 -8.82
N THR A 235 -1.28 6.01 -7.75
CA THR A 235 -1.98 4.75 -7.49
C THR A 235 -3.48 4.98 -7.35
N GLU A 236 -3.88 6.02 -6.61
CA GLU A 236 -5.28 6.38 -6.42
C GLU A 236 -5.94 6.74 -7.75
N ALA A 237 -5.26 7.54 -8.58
CA ALA A 237 -5.77 7.95 -9.89
C ALA A 237 -5.91 6.78 -10.87
N GLU A 238 -4.92 5.88 -10.93
CA GLU A 238 -4.98 4.69 -11.78
C GLU A 238 -6.04 3.69 -11.28
N ALA A 239 -6.24 3.59 -9.96
CA ALA A 239 -7.30 2.76 -9.39
C ALA A 239 -8.70 3.30 -9.70
N ASP A 240 -8.90 4.62 -9.65
CA ASP A 240 -10.14 5.26 -10.05
C ASP A 240 -10.42 5.05 -11.54
N GLN A 241 -9.41 5.17 -12.40
CA GLN A 241 -9.52 4.87 -13.84
C GLN A 241 -9.89 3.39 -14.08
N PHE A 242 -9.32 2.48 -13.30
CA PHE A 242 -9.67 1.06 -13.39
C PHE A 242 -11.14 0.83 -13.00
N VAL A 243 -11.62 1.45 -11.93
CA VAL A 243 -13.03 1.35 -11.50
C VAL A 243 -13.97 1.95 -12.54
N LEU A 244 -13.58 3.07 -13.15
CA LEU A 244 -14.31 3.69 -14.27
C LEU A 244 -14.40 2.76 -15.48
N SER A 245 -13.31 2.07 -15.83
CA SER A 245 -13.30 1.10 -16.95
C SER A 245 -14.25 -0.08 -16.73
N LEU A 246 -14.62 -0.38 -15.49
CA LEU A 246 -15.58 -1.41 -15.12
C LEU A 246 -17.01 -0.87 -14.97
N GLY A 247 -17.25 0.42 -15.24
CA GLY A 247 -18.55 1.06 -15.06
C GLY A 247 -18.98 1.22 -13.59
N LEU A 248 -18.04 1.09 -12.64
CA LEU A 248 -18.29 1.16 -11.20
C LEU A 248 -17.95 2.53 -10.60
N GLY A 249 -17.54 3.50 -11.42
CA GLY A 249 -17.15 4.87 -11.01
C GLY A 249 -18.20 5.59 -10.16
N PRO A 250 -19.46 5.71 -10.63
CA PRO A 250 -20.51 6.40 -9.88
C PRO A 250 -20.88 5.68 -8.58
N VAL A 251 -20.84 4.35 -8.59
CA VAL A 251 -21.09 3.52 -7.40
C VAL A 251 -20.02 3.78 -6.34
N LEU A 252 -18.74 3.84 -6.74
CA LEU A 252 -17.65 4.18 -5.84
C LEU A 252 -17.79 5.61 -5.30
N ALA A 253 -18.14 6.59 -6.15
CA ALA A 253 -18.36 7.97 -5.71
C ALA A 253 -19.47 8.08 -4.67
N GLY A 254 -20.60 7.39 -4.89
CA GLY A 254 -21.72 7.32 -3.95
C GLY A 254 -21.31 6.72 -2.60
N LEU A 255 -20.57 5.61 -2.63
CA LEU A 255 -20.04 4.96 -1.43
C LEU A 255 -19.12 5.90 -0.65
N LEU A 256 -18.14 6.51 -1.31
CA LEU A 256 -17.16 7.38 -0.67
C LEU A 256 -17.82 8.64 -0.09
N ARG A 257 -18.85 9.17 -0.76
CA ARG A 257 -19.66 10.31 -0.27
C ARG A 257 -20.45 9.93 0.98
N ARG A 258 -21.11 8.78 0.97
CA ARG A 258 -21.94 8.28 2.08
C ARG A 258 -21.14 8.06 3.36
N TYR A 259 -19.91 7.58 3.24
CA TYR A 259 -19.02 7.32 4.39
C TYR A 259 -18.05 8.47 4.69
N GLY A 260 -18.22 9.64 4.05
CA GLY A 260 -17.46 10.85 4.36
C GLY A 260 -15.95 10.73 4.12
N HIS A 261 -15.54 9.94 3.12
CA HIS A 261 -14.12 9.81 2.82
C HIS A 261 -13.57 11.11 2.21
N PRO A 262 -12.42 11.61 2.70
CA PRO A 262 -11.85 12.86 2.22
C PRO A 262 -11.45 12.71 0.74
N MET A 263 -12.10 13.48 -0.13
CA MET A 263 -11.87 13.48 -1.57
C MET A 263 -11.84 14.91 -2.10
N THR A 264 -11.07 15.13 -3.16
CA THR A 264 -11.10 16.39 -3.90
C THR A 264 -12.33 16.44 -4.81
N LEU A 265 -12.88 17.63 -5.03
CA LEU A 265 -14.01 17.84 -5.95
C LEU A 265 -13.71 17.33 -7.36
N GLU A 266 -12.48 17.52 -7.84
CA GLU A 266 -12.05 17.01 -9.14
C GLU A 266 -12.11 15.48 -9.25
N ARG A 267 -11.78 14.76 -8.16
CA ARG A 267 -11.84 13.29 -8.14
C ARG A 267 -13.28 12.82 -8.18
N MET A 268 -14.14 13.47 -7.40
CA MET A 268 -15.57 13.20 -7.32
C MET A 268 -16.24 13.43 -8.67
N GLN A 269 -15.98 14.57 -9.31
CA GLN A 269 -16.45 14.85 -10.67
C GLN A 269 -15.99 13.77 -11.64
N ARG A 270 -14.70 13.42 -11.67
CA ARG A 270 -14.18 12.36 -12.58
C ARG A 270 -14.85 11.00 -12.39
N LEU A 271 -15.15 10.61 -11.14
CA LEU A 271 -15.84 9.36 -10.86
C LEU A 271 -17.32 9.40 -11.29
N GLU A 272 -17.93 10.58 -11.26
CA GLU A 272 -19.33 10.81 -11.64
C GLU A 272 -19.51 11.07 -13.15
N THR A 273 -18.53 11.65 -13.85
CA THR A 273 -18.67 12.04 -15.27
C THR A 273 -18.79 10.84 -16.20
N ALA A 274 -18.42 9.62 -15.77
CA ALA A 274 -18.67 8.41 -16.56
C ALA A 274 -20.17 8.11 -16.77
N VAL A 275 -21.07 8.82 -16.08
CA VAL A 275 -22.52 8.83 -16.36
C VAL A 275 -22.82 9.43 -17.75
N GLU A 276 -21.93 10.25 -18.34
CA GLU A 276 -22.14 10.95 -19.61
C GLU A 276 -21.66 10.20 -20.87
N GLN A 277 -21.56 8.87 -20.87
CA GLN A 277 -21.77 8.12 -22.12
C GLN A 277 -23.23 7.65 -22.18
N PRO A 278 -24.18 8.54 -22.54
CA PRO A 278 -25.50 8.08 -22.89
C PRO A 278 -25.33 7.17 -24.10
N GLN A 279 -25.97 5.99 -24.06
CA GLN A 279 -26.33 5.27 -25.27
C GLN A 279 -26.89 6.29 -26.26
N ARG A 280 -26.12 6.67 -27.28
CA ARG A 280 -26.61 7.55 -28.33
C ARG A 280 -27.86 6.86 -28.88
N PRO A 281 -29.07 7.46 -28.75
CA PRO A 281 -30.21 6.92 -29.46
C PRO A 281 -29.87 6.97 -30.95
N ARG A 282 -29.78 5.79 -31.56
CA ARG A 282 -29.67 5.68 -33.02
C ARG A 282 -30.98 6.20 -33.57
N LEU A 283 -30.99 7.46 -34.01
CA LEU A 283 -32.07 8.02 -34.80
C LEU A 283 -32.15 7.20 -36.10
N ARG A 284 -33.11 6.27 -36.15
CA ARG A 284 -33.57 5.67 -37.40
C ARG A 284 -34.32 6.77 -38.14
N LEU A 285 -33.68 7.35 -39.15
CA LEU A 285 -34.39 8.16 -40.14
C LEU A 285 -35.30 7.23 -40.95
N VAL A 286 -36.59 7.24 -40.63
CA VAL A 286 -37.63 6.69 -41.51
C VAL A 286 -37.65 7.58 -42.75
N HIS A 287 -37.17 7.04 -43.88
CA HIS A 287 -37.35 7.68 -45.17
C HIS A 287 -38.80 7.45 -45.57
N GLY A 288 -39.57 8.54 -45.67
CA GLY A 288 -40.85 8.59 -46.38
C GLY A 288 -40.63 8.89 -47.85
#